data_AF-A0A950TLT4-F1
#
_entry.id   AF-A0A950TLT4-F1
#
_cell.length_a   1.000
_cell.length_b   1.000
_cell.length_c   1.000
_cell.angle_alpha   90.00
_cell.angle_beta   90.00
_cell.angle_gamma   90.00
#
_symmetry.space_group_name_H-M   'P 1'
#
loop_
_entity.id
_entity.type
_entity.pdbx_description
1 polymer ?
#
loop_
_entity_poly.entity_id
_entity_poly.type
_entity_poly.pdbx_seq_one_letter_code
_entity_poly.pdbx_strand_id
1 'polypeptide(L)' 'GTRVPIQNLFDYLEGGDSLDDFLEGFPPITREHAIAVLELAKSSLAKELATV' A
#
# COMPACT_ATOMS: atom_id res chain seq x y z
N GLY A 1 1.62 16.18 -4.70
CA GLY A 1 2.73 15.22 -4.65
C GLY A 1 2.37 14.10 -3.71
N THR A 2 1.68 13.08 -4.22
CA THR A 2 1.08 11.98 -3.43
C THR A 2 1.25 10.62 -4.11
N ARG A 3 2.02 10.56 -5.21
CA ARG A 3 2.33 9.31 -5.93
C ARG A 3 3.55 8.59 -5.34
N VAL A 4 4.48 9.34 -4.75
CA VAL A 4 5.68 8.81 -4.08
C VAL A 4 5.34 7.90 -2.89
N PRO A 5 4.39 8.23 -1.98
CA PRO A 5 4.13 7.39 -0.82
C PRO A 5 3.47 6.05 -1.14
N ILE A 6 2.75 5.95 -2.26
CA ILE A 6 2.12 4.68 -2.68
C ILE A 6 3.19 3.71 -3.16
N GLN A 7 4.15 4.16 -3.98
CA GLN A 7 5.26 3.31 -4.42
C GLN A 7 6.09 2.87 -3.22
N ASN A 8 6.43 3.81 -2.34
CA ASN A 8 7.19 3.50 -1.13
C ASN A 8 6.47 2.48 -0.22
N LEU A 9 5.13 2.50 -0.12
CA LEU A 9 4.40 1.49 0.64
C LEU A 9 4.68 0.08 0.12
N PHE A 10 4.64 -0.12 -1.19
CA PHE A 10 4.95 -1.42 -1.79
C PHE A 10 6.44 -1.75 -1.68
N ASP A 11 7.33 -0.79 -1.89
CA ASP A 11 8.79 -0.99 -1.76
C ASP A 11 9.18 -1.47 -0.35
N TYR A 12 8.57 -0.91 0.71
CA TYR A 12 8.77 -1.34 2.10
C TYR A 12 8.29 -2.79 2.30
N LEU A 13 7.08 -3.10 1.83
CA LEU A 13 6.51 -4.44 1.96
C LEU A 13 7.32 -5.49 1.17
N GLU A 14 7.83 -5.13 -0.01
CA GLU A 14 8.71 -5.98 -0.83
C GLU A 14 10.10 -6.14 -0.19
N GLY A 15 10.59 -5.13 0.52
CA GLY A 15 11.81 -5.17 1.33
C GLY A 15 11.70 -6.07 2.56
N GLY A 16 10.49 -6.47 2.93
CA GLY A 16 10.21 -7.27 4.13
C GLY A 16 9.97 -6.43 5.39
N ASP A 17 9.91 -5.10 5.25
CA ASP A 17 9.55 -4.21 6.34
C ASP A 17 8.06 -4.33 6.67
N SER A 18 7.70 -4.04 7.92
CA SER A 18 6.30 -4.09 8.34
C SER A 18 5.56 -2.83 7.92
N LEU A 19 4.22 -2.93 7.89
CA LEU A 19 3.37 -1.76 7.70
C LEU A 19 3.60 -0.70 8.79
N ASP A 20 3.99 -1.11 9.99
CA ASP A 20 4.23 -0.18 11.09
C ASP A 20 5.50 0.63 10.87
N ASP A 21 6.57 0.00 10.35
CA ASP A 21 7.82 0.68 9.97
C ASP A 21 7.58 1.74 8.87
N PHE A 22 6.70 1.45 7.92
CA PHE A 22 6.28 2.43 6.91
C PHE A 22 5.54 3.62 7.53
N LEU A 23 4.60 3.36 8.45
CA LEU A 23 3.81 4.42 9.09
C LEU A 23 4.68 5.34 9.97
N GLU A 24 5.73 4.79 10.60
CA GLU A 24 6.73 5.58 11.33
C GLU A 24 7.53 6.51 10.41
N GLY A 25 7.86 6.04 9.19
CA GLY A 25 8.54 6.84 8.16
C GLY A 25 7.64 7.92 7.53
N PHE A 26 6.32 7.75 7.60
CA PHE A 26 5.34 8.66 7.00
C PHE A 26 4.21 9.04 7.98
N PRO A 27 4.48 9.87 9.01
CA PRO A 27 3.49 10.23 10.04
C PRO A 27 2.15 10.81 9.55
N PRO A 28 2.07 11.53 8.41
CA PRO A 28 0.79 12.01 7.88
C PRO A 28 -0.11 10.88 7.34
N ILE A 29 0.45 9.70 7.08
CA ILE A 29 -0.27 8.56 6.56
C ILE A 29 -0.75 7.74 7.74
N THR A 30 -2.06 7.52 7.81
CA THR A 30 -2.65 6.70 8.86
C THR A 30 -2.74 5.25 8.41
N ARG A 31 -2.91 4.34 9.38
CA ARG A 31 -3.14 2.92 9.07
C ARG A 31 -4.34 2.73 8.15
N GLU A 32 -5.41 3.50 8.34
CA GLU A 32 -6.62 3.43 7.49
C GLU A 32 -6.29 3.78 6.04
N HIS A 33 -5.44 4.78 5.80
CA HIS A 33 -5.00 5.14 4.45
C HIS A 33 -4.21 4.00 3.80
N ALA A 34 -3.27 3.39 4.52
CA ALA A 34 -2.49 2.28 4.00
C ALA A 34 -3.38 1.05 3.70
N ILE A 35 -4.31 0.71 4.60
CA ILE A 35 -5.29 -0.36 4.39
C ILE A 35 -6.16 -0.08 3.17
N ALA A 36 -6.63 1.16 2.99
CA ALA A 36 -7.44 1.53 1.83
C ALA A 36 -6.67 1.33 0.51
N VAL A 37 -5.37 1.66 0.48
CA VAL A 37 -4.52 1.41 -0.69
C VAL A 37 -4.37 -0.09 -0.96
N LEU A 38 -4.14 -0.90 0.07
CA LEU A 38 -4.02 -2.36 -0.05
C LEU A 38 -5.32 -3.01 -0.56
N GLU A 39 -6.48 -2.58 -0.05
CA GLU A 39 -7.77 -3.10 -0.51
C GLU A 39 -8.10 -2.65 -1.94
N LEU A 40 -7.71 -1.44 -2.35
CA LEU A 40 -7.83 -1.00 -3.74
C LEU A 40 -6.96 -1.84 -4.67
N ALA A 41 -5.70 -2.10 -4.30
CA ALA A 41 -4.78 -2.92 -5.08
C ALA A 41 -5.30 -4.37 -5.20
N LYS A 42 -5.71 -4.97 -4.08
CA LYS A 42 -6.34 -6.29 -4.04
C LYS A 42 -7.60 -6.36 -4.92
N SER A 43 -8.47 -5.36 -4.84
CA SER A 43 -9.68 -5.30 -5.66
C SER A 43 -9.38 -5.16 -7.15
N SER A 44 -8.33 -4.42 -7.52
CA SER A 44 -7.90 -4.29 -8.90
C SER A 44 -7.39 -5.62 -9.46
N LEU A 45 -6.49 -6.28 -8.72
CA LEU A 45 -5.94 -7.59 -9.10
C LEU A 45 -7.02 -8.67 -9.16
N ALA A 46 -7.92 -8.71 -8.17
CA ALA A 46 -9.02 -9.67 -8.13
C ALA A 46 -9.98 -9.50 -9.32
N LYS A 47 -10.23 -8.26 -9.76
CA LYS A 47 -11.04 -8.00 -10.97
C LYS A 47 -10.35 -8.52 -12.23
N GLU A 48 -9.05 -8.31 -12.34
CA GLU A 48 -8.27 -8.73 -13.51
C GLU A 48 -8.17 -10.26 -13.63
N LEU A 49 -7.99 -10.95 -12.50
CA LEU A 49 -7.97 -12.42 -12.42
C LEU A 49 -9.35 -13.07 -12.61
N ALA A 50 -10.44 -12.35 -12.36
CA ALA A 50 -11.80 -12.87 -12.58
C ALA A 50 -12.26 -12.77 -14.05
N THR A 51 -11.47 -12.12 -14.90
CA THR A 51 -11.73 -11.95 -16.34
C THR A 51 -10.94 -12.89 -17.26
N VAL A 52 -10.12 -13.79 -16.69
CA VAL A 52 -9.39 -14.84 -17.43
C VAL A 52 -10.08 -16.20 -17.37
#